data_AF-A0AA38AKT4-F1
#
_entry.id   AF-A0AA38AKT4-F1
#
_cell.length_a   1.000
_cell.length_b   1.000
_cell.length_c   1.000
_cell.angle_alpha   90.00
_cell.angle_beta   90.00
_cell.angle_gamma   90.00
#
_symmetry.space_group_name_H-M   'P 1'
#
loop_
_entity.id
_entity.type
_entity.pdbx_description
1 polymer ?
#
loop_
_entity_poly.entity_id
_entity_poly.type
_entity_poly.pdbx_seq_one_letter_code
_entity_poly.pdbx_strand_id
1 'polypeptide(L)'
;MATAKEETQSAVRSAALGLQLSADRRSTSALASVQLADMRDQIIKAYKKIASLRAENETDLNHQRVLTTAMTGFIDDLNAASAAVRGASQSADLPPLRQRLLDGADALDRDYDR
;
A
#
# COMPACT_ATOMS: atom_id res chain seq x y z
N MET A 1 -3.10 -16.91 -2.36
CA MET A 1 -3.48 -15.51 -2.08
C MET A 1 -2.86 -15.00 -0.77
N ALA A 2 -2.72 -15.83 0.26
CA ALA A 2 -2.04 -15.49 1.53
C ALA A 2 -0.66 -14.81 1.35
N THR A 3 0.23 -15.37 0.52
CA THR A 3 1.54 -14.73 0.25
C THR A 3 1.40 -13.30 -0.31
N ALA A 4 0.42 -13.06 -1.19
CA ALA A 4 0.21 -11.73 -1.76
C ALA A 4 -0.39 -10.74 -0.75
N LYS A 5 -1.21 -11.23 0.22
CA LYS A 5 -1.65 -10.46 1.40
C LYS A 5 -0.45 -10.02 2.22
N GLU A 6 0.42 -10.96 2.61
CA GLU A 6 1.62 -10.70 3.42
C GLU A 6 2.58 -9.73 2.72
N GLU A 7 2.87 -9.95 1.44
CA GLU A 7 3.72 -9.06 0.63
C GLU A 7 3.14 -7.65 0.55
N THR A 8 1.83 -7.51 0.34
CA THR A 8 1.15 -6.22 0.30
C THR A 8 1.23 -5.52 1.65
N GLN A 9 0.92 -6.21 2.74
CA GLN A 9 1.00 -5.64 4.08
C GLN A 9 2.43 -5.21 4.44
N SER A 10 3.43 -6.01 4.08
CA SER A 10 4.84 -5.69 4.27
C SER A 10 5.24 -4.43 3.50
N ALA A 11 4.84 -4.31 2.24
CA ALA A 11 5.10 -3.14 1.40
C ALA A 11 4.43 -1.87 1.98
N VAL A 12 3.17 -1.97 2.41
CA VAL A 12 2.42 -0.86 3.00
C VAL A 12 3.05 -0.40 4.32
N ARG A 13 3.42 -1.32 5.21
CA ARG A 13 4.09 -0.99 6.49
C ARG A 13 5.47 -0.36 6.24
N SER A 14 6.20 -0.84 5.24
CA SER A 14 7.48 -0.27 4.83
C SER A 14 7.32 1.15 4.27
N ALA A 15 6.27 1.41 3.49
CA ALA A 15 5.94 2.75 3.03
C ALA A 15 5.57 3.69 4.19
N ALA A 16 4.77 3.22 5.14
CA ALA A 16 4.42 3.99 6.34
C ALA A 16 5.66 4.37 7.16
N LEU A 17 6.65 3.48 7.28
CA LEU A 17 7.95 3.77 7.87
C LEU A 17 8.72 4.82 7.06
N GLY A 18 8.74 4.70 5.73
CA GLY A 18 9.37 5.69 4.84
C GLY A 18 8.78 7.09 5.02
N LEU A 19 7.45 7.20 5.19
CA LEU A 19 6.78 8.47 5.49
C LEU A 19 7.16 9.02 6.86
N GLN A 20 7.25 8.17 7.88
CA GLN A 20 7.70 8.59 9.21
C GLN A 20 9.12 9.18 9.14
N LEU A 21 10.04 8.49 8.47
CA LEU A 21 11.41 8.97 8.32
C LEU A 21 11.49 10.29 7.55
N SER A 22 10.64 10.48 6.54
CA SER A 22 10.55 11.75 5.81
C SER A 22 10.01 12.87 6.70
N ALA A 23 8.94 12.62 7.47
CA ALA A 23 8.36 13.59 8.41
C ALA A 23 9.36 14.01 9.50
N ASP A 24 10.15 13.06 10.00
CA ASP A 24 11.20 13.29 11.00
C ASP A 24 12.48 13.94 10.40
N ARG A 25 12.48 14.27 9.11
CA ARG A 25 13.64 14.78 8.35
C ARG A 25 14.86 13.85 8.39
N ARG A 26 14.63 12.55 8.55
CA ARG A 26 15.63 11.47 8.54
C ARG A 26 15.77 10.78 7.18
N SER A 27 14.95 11.18 6.20
CA SER A 27 15.05 10.77 4.79
C SER A 27 14.88 11.98 3.88
N THR A 28 15.62 12.02 2.77
CA THR A 28 15.46 13.08 1.76
C THR A 28 14.19 12.86 0.94
N SER A 29 13.64 13.93 0.36
CA SER A 29 12.49 13.83 -0.55
C SER A 29 12.73 12.86 -1.71
N ALA A 30 13.92 12.89 -2.31
CA ALA A 30 14.29 11.98 -3.39
C ALA A 30 14.29 10.51 -2.93
N LEU A 31 14.92 10.21 -1.80
CA LEU A 31 15.00 8.84 -1.28
C LEU A 31 13.62 8.32 -0.87
N ALA A 32 12.85 9.11 -0.13
CA ALA A 32 11.49 8.74 0.26
C ALA A 32 10.59 8.53 -0.98
N SER A 33 10.71 9.37 -2.02
CA SER A 33 9.93 9.19 -3.26
C SER A 33 10.28 7.90 -3.99
N VAL A 34 11.56 7.49 -4.01
CA VAL A 34 11.98 6.21 -4.63
C VAL A 34 11.43 5.05 -3.81
N GLN A 35 11.58 5.08 -2.49
CA GLN A 35 11.10 4.02 -1.62
C GLN A 35 9.58 3.81 -1.73
N LEU A 36 8.80 4.89 -1.81
CA LEU A 36 7.35 4.81 -2.02
C LEU A 36 6.99 4.24 -3.39
N ALA A 37 7.74 4.60 -4.44
CA ALA A 37 7.55 4.04 -5.77
C ALA A 37 7.86 2.54 -5.80
N ASP A 38 8.93 2.10 -5.13
CA ASP A 38 9.28 0.68 -5.03
C ASP A 38 8.17 -0.12 -4.32
N MET A 39 7.63 0.40 -3.22
CA MET A 39 6.52 -0.26 -2.52
C MET A 39 5.27 -0.33 -3.39
N ARG A 40 4.95 0.74 -4.13
CA ARG A 40 3.82 0.76 -5.07
C ARG A 40 4.01 -0.28 -6.17
N ASP A 41 5.21 -0.37 -6.75
CA ASP A 41 5.49 -1.28 -7.85
C ASP A 41 5.46 -2.75 -7.38
N GLN A 42 5.86 -3.03 -6.14
CA GLN A 42 5.66 -4.33 -5.50
C GLN A 42 4.17 -4.67 -5.38
N ILE A 43 3.34 -3.74 -4.90
CA ILE A 43 1.88 -3.94 -4.79
C ILE A 43 1.26 -4.13 -6.18
N ILE A 44 1.66 -3.36 -7.20
CA ILE A 44 1.18 -3.52 -8.59
C ILE A 44 1.52 -4.92 -9.13
N LYS A 45 2.73 -5.42 -8.85
CA LYS A 45 3.15 -6.76 -9.27
C LYS A 45 2.28 -7.84 -8.59
N ALA A 46 2.03 -7.71 -7.29
CA ALA A 46 1.16 -8.62 -6.55
C ALA A 46 -0.29 -8.55 -7.07
N TYR A 47 -0.81 -7.34 -7.29
CA TYR A 47 -2.13 -7.10 -7.86
C TYR A 47 -2.30 -7.80 -9.21
N LYS A 48 -1.36 -7.61 -10.15
CA LYS A 48 -1.43 -8.27 -11.47
C LYS A 48 -1.49 -9.78 -11.33
N LYS A 49 -0.67 -10.36 -10.45
CA LYS A 49 -0.65 -11.80 -10.20
C LYS A 49 -1.99 -12.29 -9.67
N ILE A 50 -2.61 -11.57 -8.73
CA ILE A 50 -3.89 -11.95 -8.12
C ILE A 50 -5.07 -11.72 -9.07
N ALA A 51 -5.12 -10.59 -9.77
CA ALA A 51 -6.18 -10.26 -10.70
C ALA A 51 -6.24 -11.24 -11.90
N SER A 52 -5.11 -11.86 -12.25
CA SER A 52 -5.06 -12.88 -13.31
C SER A 52 -5.42 -14.30 -12.85
N LEU A 53 -5.59 -14.54 -11.54
CA LEU A 53 -5.99 -15.85 -11.04
C LEU A 53 -7.47 -16.11 -11.34
N ARG A 54 -7.76 -17.35 -11.73
CA ARG A 54 -9.12 -17.87 -11.74
C ARG A 54 -9.49 -18.27 -10.31
N ALA A 55 -10.61 -17.75 -9.82
CA ALA A 55 -11.18 -18.22 -8.56
C ALA A 55 -11.80 -19.61 -8.78
N GLU A 56 -11.45 -20.58 -7.92
CA GLU A 56 -11.94 -21.96 -8.02
C GLU A 56 -13.21 -22.17 -7.18
N ASN A 57 -13.48 -21.30 -6.20
CA ASN A 57 -14.64 -21.33 -5.33
C ASN A 57 -15.04 -19.91 -4.87
N GLU A 58 -16.16 -19.79 -4.17
CA GLU A 58 -16.69 -18.51 -3.68
C GLU A 58 -15.75 -17.84 -2.66
N THR A 59 -15.10 -18.62 -1.80
CA THR A 59 -14.11 -18.12 -0.83
C THR A 59 -12.91 -17.47 -1.54
N ASP A 60 -12.37 -18.13 -2.57
CA ASP A 60 -11.28 -17.59 -3.38
C ASP A 60 -11.70 -16.31 -4.11
N LEU A 61 -12.93 -16.26 -4.62
CA LEU A 61 -13.48 -15.06 -5.25
C LEU A 61 -13.58 -13.90 -4.25
N ASN A 62 -14.02 -14.17 -3.02
CA ASN A 62 -14.10 -13.17 -1.96
C ASN A 62 -12.70 -12.65 -1.58
N HIS A 63 -11.74 -13.56 -1.34
CA HIS A 63 -10.36 -13.19 -1.05
C HIS A 63 -9.73 -12.36 -2.19
N GLN A 64 -9.98 -12.75 -3.44
CA GLN A 64 -9.50 -12.01 -4.60
C GLN A 64 -10.08 -10.59 -4.63
N ARG A 65 -11.38 -10.42 -4.35
CA ARG A 65 -12.05 -9.12 -4.30
C ARG A 65 -11.47 -8.26 -3.19
N VAL A 66 -11.41 -8.76 -1.95
CA VAL A 66 -10.86 -8.04 -0.79
C VAL A 66 -9.44 -7.57 -1.09
N LEU A 67 -8.59 -8.48 -1.57
CA LEU A 67 -7.18 -8.19 -1.80
C LEU A 67 -6.97 -7.19 -2.93
N THR A 68 -7.68 -7.36 -4.06
CA THR A 68 -7.55 -6.44 -5.20
C THR A 68 -8.06 -5.04 -4.88
N THR A 69 -9.18 -4.90 -4.16
CA THR A 69 -9.69 -3.60 -3.70
C THR A 69 -8.71 -2.91 -2.76
N ALA A 70 -8.18 -3.62 -1.76
CA ALA A 70 -7.19 -3.06 -0.85
C ALA A 70 -5.91 -2.62 -1.58
N MET A 71 -5.38 -3.46 -2.48
CA MET A 71 -4.20 -3.14 -3.29
C MET A 71 -4.38 -1.87 -4.12
N THR A 72 -5.54 -1.70 -4.76
CA THR A 72 -5.83 -0.46 -5.53
C THR A 72 -5.89 0.77 -4.63
N GLY A 73 -6.50 0.67 -3.44
CA GLY A 73 -6.53 1.76 -2.47
C GLY A 73 -5.12 2.15 -1.99
N PHE A 74 -4.27 1.17 -1.69
CA PHE A 74 -2.88 1.43 -1.31
C PHE A 74 -2.08 2.09 -2.44
N ILE A 75 -2.29 1.69 -3.70
CA ILE A 75 -1.62 2.32 -4.84
C ILE A 75 -1.97 3.82 -4.90
N ASP A 76 -3.23 4.18 -4.67
CA ASP A 76 -3.67 5.57 -4.64
C ASP A 76 -3.05 6.35 -3.48
N ASP A 77 -3.05 5.79 -2.27
CA ASP A 77 -2.41 6.41 -1.10
C ASP A 77 -0.90 6.58 -1.30
N LEU A 78 -0.22 5.62 -1.92
CA LEU A 78 1.22 5.71 -2.23
C LEU A 78 1.54 6.76 -3.31
N ASN A 79 0.65 6.93 -4.29
CA ASN A 79 0.76 8.02 -5.27
C ASN A 79 0.59 9.39 -4.61
N ALA A 80 -0.41 9.53 -3.73
CA ALA A 80 -0.64 10.74 -2.96
C ALA A 80 0.56 11.06 -2.04
N ALA A 81 1.08 10.03 -1.37
CA ALA A 81 2.25 10.15 -0.51
C ALA A 81 3.52 10.54 -1.28
N SER A 82 3.73 9.95 -2.46
CA SER A 82 4.83 10.34 -3.35
C SER A 82 4.72 11.79 -3.82
N ALA A 83 3.51 12.28 -4.11
CA ALA A 83 3.28 13.68 -4.47
C ALA A 83 3.54 14.64 -3.29
N ALA A 84 3.09 14.27 -2.09
CA ALA A 84 3.31 15.02 -0.85
C ALA A 84 4.81 15.16 -0.53
N VAL A 85 5.56 14.06 -0.58
CA VAL A 85 7.01 14.03 -0.32
C VAL A 85 7.80 14.91 -1.30
N ARG A 86 7.35 15.03 -2.55
CA ARG A 86 7.97 15.92 -3.56
C ARG A 86 7.54 17.39 -3.45
N GLY A 87 6.62 17.71 -2.53
CA GLY A 87 6.04 19.06 -2.43
C GLY A 87 5.13 19.43 -3.61
N ALA A 88 4.71 18.46 -4.41
CA ALA A 88 3.82 18.68 -5.57
C ALA A 88 2.35 18.85 -5.18
N SER A 89 1.99 18.46 -3.95
CA SER A 89 0.66 18.63 -3.38
C SER A 89 0.78 19.41 -2.07
N GLN A 90 0.18 20.61 -2.01
CA GLN A 90 0.08 21.40 -0.79
C GLN A 90 -1.00 20.85 0.17
N SER A 91 -1.82 19.91 -0.30
CA SER A 91 -3.02 19.43 0.41
C SER A 91 -2.80 18.16 1.22
N ALA A 92 -1.60 17.55 1.14
CA ALA A 92 -1.36 16.22 1.68
C ALA A 92 -0.26 16.23 2.74
N ASP A 93 -0.67 16.23 4.00
CA ASP A 93 0.25 16.02 5.13
C ASP A 93 0.69 14.56 5.23
N LEU A 94 1.97 14.33 5.54
CA LEU A 94 2.54 12.98 5.65
C LEU A 94 1.95 12.15 6.81
N PRO A 95 1.68 12.70 8.01
CA PRO A 95 1.16 11.89 9.12
C PRO A 95 -0.24 11.28 8.85
N PRO A 96 -1.24 12.01 8.30
CA PRO A 96 -2.52 11.41 7.91
C PRO A 96 -2.40 10.33 6.84
N LEU A 97 -1.50 10.50 5.86
CA LEU A 97 -1.22 9.48 4.85
C LEU A 97 -0.61 8.23 5.46
N ARG A 98 0.37 8.40 6.37
CA ARG A 98 0.95 7.29 7.13
C ARG A 98 -0.12 6.53 7.91
N GLN A 99 -1.02 7.23 8.58
CA GLN A 99 -2.07 6.59 9.37
C GLN A 99 -3.03 5.78 8.48
N ARG A 100 -3.45 6.34 7.34
CA ARG A 100 -4.30 5.62 6.37
C ARG A 100 -3.67 4.31 5.88
N LEU A 101 -2.37 4.32 5.58
CA LEU A 101 -1.65 3.10 5.19
C LEU A 101 -1.69 2.04 6.29
N LEU A 102 -1.47 2.43 7.55
CA LEU A 102 -1.51 1.51 8.70
C LEU A 102 -2.93 0.97 8.94
N ASP A 103 -3.93 1.85 8.98
CA ASP A 103 -5.33 1.49 9.17
C ASP A 103 -5.81 0.54 8.06
N GLY A 104 -5.41 0.80 6.81
CA GLY A 104 -5.73 -0.06 5.69
C GLY A 104 -5.04 -1.43 5.78
N ALA A 105 -3.78 -1.50 6.23
CA ALA A 105 -3.09 -2.77 6.41
C ALA A 105 -3.75 -3.65 7.49
N ASP A 106 -4.25 -3.03 8.56
CA ASP A 106 -4.98 -3.70 9.64
C ASP A 106 -6.42 -4.07 9.23
N ALA A 107 -7.07 -3.26 8.39
CA ALA A 107 -8.35 -3.60 7.77
C ALA A 107 -8.21 -4.81 6.82
N LEU A 108 -7.18 -4.82 5.97
CA LEU A 108 -6.91 -5.96 5.08
C LEU A 108 -6.71 -7.26 5.86
N ASP A 109 -6.07 -7.19 7.03
CA ASP A 109 -5.89 -8.37 7.88
C ASP A 109 -7.23 -8.93 8.35
N ARG A 110 -8.07 -8.05 8.90
CA ARG A 110 -9.39 -8.40 9.44
C ARG A 110 -10.37 -8.88 8.37
N ASP A 111 -10.37 -8.25 7.21
CA ASP A 111 -11.35 -8.53 6.15
C ASP A 111 -10.95 -9.75 5.30
N TYR A 112 -9.66 -10.09 5.22
CA TYR A 112 -9.22 -11.30 4.54
C TYR A 112 -9.49 -12.57 5.35
N ASP A 113 -9.42 -12.49 6.68
CA ASP A 113 -9.59 -13.65 7.57
C ASP A 113 -11.06 -13.93 7.95
N ARG A 114 -12.01 -13.21 7.33
CA ARG A 114 -13.44 -13.23 7.63
C ARG A 114 -14.25 -13.98 6.57
#